data_AF-A0A1I7X2N6-F1
#
_entry.id   AF-A0A1I7X2N6-F1
#
_cell.length_a   1.000
_cell.length_b   1.000
_cell.length_c   1.000
_cell.angle_alpha   90.00
_cell.angle_beta   90.00
_cell.angle_gamma   90.00
#
_symmetry.space_group_name_H-M   'P 1'
#
loop_
_entity.id
_entity.type
_entity.pdbx_description
1 polymer ?
#
loop_
_entity_poly.entity_id
_entity_poly.type
_entity_poly.pdbx_seq_one_letter_code
_entity_poly.pdbx_strand_id
1 'polypeptide(L)'
;MYTCTYTFTKDDFDFYTSAEVVNIRTPAFYPWQRTLLHIFLFGQLSAFLALISYCVSSMENAKKVASLAFNIFSAIATVASVGSILAFAVFSHMVEYRFYHVSVSGIYEKHRGYSYYIALAGALFYLSGLIISVAYTIKVLRKDRWAGGSQETINAYRETPQQFGVPQFSSEDQFAMRALPDIPYKYR
;
A
#
# COMPACT_ATOMS: atom_id res chain seq x y z
N MET A 1 -3.67 5.56 43.04
CA MET A 1 -3.93 5.71 41.59
C MET A 1 -4.29 4.33 41.08
N TYR A 2 -5.56 4.08 40.75
CA TYR A 2 -6.01 2.76 40.30
C TYR A 2 -5.67 2.61 38.82
N THR A 3 -4.69 1.75 38.51
CA THR A 3 -4.28 1.46 37.14
C THR A 3 -5.25 0.43 36.56
N CYS A 4 -6.00 0.81 35.55
CA CYS A 4 -6.92 -0.09 34.86
C CYS A 4 -6.17 -0.88 33.79
N THR A 5 -5.92 -2.17 34.03
CA THR A 5 -5.32 -3.11 33.07
C THR A 5 -6.42 -3.72 32.19
N TYR A 6 -6.22 -3.81 30.87
CA TYR A 6 -7.20 -4.44 29.97
C TYR A 6 -6.97 -5.96 29.92
N THR A 7 -8.03 -6.76 30.10
CA THR A 7 -8.00 -8.23 29.96
C THR A 7 -8.88 -8.67 28.79
N PHE A 8 -8.43 -9.71 28.06
CA PHE A 8 -9.01 -10.18 26.79
C PHE A 8 -9.97 -11.37 26.97
N THR A 9 -10.86 -11.38 27.97
CA THR A 9 -11.76 -12.51 28.20
C THR A 9 -13.22 -12.06 28.05
N LYS A 10 -13.91 -12.61 27.04
CA LYS A 10 -15.35 -12.38 26.84
C LYS A 10 -16.19 -13.46 27.52
N ASP A 11 -15.67 -14.66 27.71
CA ASP A 11 -16.51 -15.83 27.98
C ASP A 11 -16.04 -16.77 29.13
N ASP A 12 -15.01 -16.45 29.92
CA ASP A 12 -14.38 -17.46 30.81
C ASP A 12 -14.29 -17.16 32.32
N PHE A 13 -15.10 -16.26 32.87
CA PHE A 13 -15.18 -16.16 34.34
C PHE A 13 -16.62 -16.14 34.81
N ASP A 14 -16.99 -17.19 35.56
CA ASP A 14 -18.22 -17.23 36.34
C ASP A 14 -18.01 -16.29 37.56
N PHE A 15 -18.34 -15.01 37.35
CA PHE A 15 -18.01 -13.89 38.25
C PHE A 15 -18.66 -13.94 39.64
N TYR A 16 -19.46 -14.96 39.95
CA TYR A 16 -20.23 -15.04 41.19
C TYR A 16 -19.49 -15.70 42.36
N THR A 17 -18.28 -16.24 42.18
CA THR A 17 -17.64 -17.11 43.20
C THR A 17 -16.38 -16.56 43.87
N SER A 18 -15.82 -15.41 43.45
CA SER A 18 -14.57 -14.89 44.03
C SER A 18 -14.64 -13.41 44.39
N ALA A 19 -14.71 -13.13 45.70
CA ALA A 19 -14.71 -11.77 46.26
C ALA A 19 -13.39 -11.01 46.02
N GLU A 20 -12.32 -11.70 45.63
CA GLU A 20 -11.01 -11.12 45.33
C GLU A 20 -10.92 -10.45 43.95
N VAL A 21 -11.81 -10.79 43.01
CA VAL A 21 -11.78 -10.27 41.63
C VAL A 21 -12.57 -8.96 41.47
N VAL A 22 -13.32 -8.57 42.50
CA VAL A 22 -14.19 -7.37 42.51
C VAL A 22 -13.38 -6.06 42.35
N ASN A 23 -12.08 -6.08 42.69
CA ASN A 23 -11.21 -4.90 42.62
C ASN A 23 -10.47 -4.73 41.28
N ILE A 24 -10.52 -5.73 40.39
CA ILE A 24 -9.98 -5.65 39.01
C ILE A 24 -11.15 -5.71 38.03
N ARG A 25 -12.04 -4.72 38.15
CA ARG A 25 -13.16 -4.58 37.22
C ARG A 25 -12.63 -4.02 35.90
N THR A 26 -12.15 -4.90 35.02
CA THR A 26 -11.81 -4.47 33.65
C THR A 26 -13.12 -4.17 32.93
N PRO A 27 -13.29 -2.97 32.35
CA PRO A 27 -14.50 -2.68 31.61
C PRO A 27 -14.56 -3.63 30.40
N ALA A 28 -15.68 -4.34 30.25
CA ALA A 28 -15.91 -5.23 29.13
C ALA A 28 -15.67 -4.49 27.81
N PHE A 29 -14.88 -5.07 26.92
CA PHE A 29 -14.63 -4.52 25.60
C PHE A 29 -15.96 -4.30 24.88
N TYR A 30 -16.25 -3.06 24.51
CA TYR A 30 -17.48 -2.78 23.77
C TYR A 30 -17.40 -3.44 22.39
N PRO A 31 -18.53 -3.95 21.84
CA PRO A 31 -18.53 -4.60 20.53
C PRO A 31 -17.88 -3.77 19.41
N TRP A 32 -18.07 -2.45 19.43
CA TRP A 32 -17.47 -1.54 18.46
C TRP A 32 -15.94 -1.51 18.51
N GLN A 33 -15.34 -1.63 19.71
CA GLN A 33 -13.88 -1.66 19.88
C GLN A 33 -13.30 -2.93 19.25
N ARG A 34 -13.99 -4.05 19.42
CA ARG A 34 -13.61 -5.32 18.79
C ARG A 34 -13.70 -5.23 17.28
N THR A 35 -14.79 -4.69 16.74
CA THR A 35 -14.93 -4.51 15.28
C THR A 35 -13.83 -3.62 14.70
N LEU A 36 -13.52 -2.49 15.36
CA LEU A 36 -12.42 -1.62 14.95
C LEU A 36 -11.07 -2.34 14.99
N LEU A 37 -10.82 -3.17 16.01
CA LEU A 37 -9.59 -3.95 16.08
C LEU A 37 -9.46 -4.91 14.87
N HIS A 38 -10.54 -5.59 14.48
CA HIS A 38 -10.51 -6.48 13.32
C HIS A 38 -10.26 -5.72 12.00
N ILE A 39 -10.92 -4.56 11.82
CA ILE A 39 -10.70 -3.69 10.65
C ILE A 39 -9.25 -3.19 10.62
N PHE A 40 -8.70 -2.80 11.77
CA PHE A 40 -7.32 -2.35 11.88
C PHE A 40 -6.33 -3.48 11.55
N LEU A 41 -6.53 -4.68 12.09
CA LEU A 41 -5.69 -5.85 11.80
C LEU A 41 -5.76 -6.26 10.32
N PHE A 42 -6.94 -6.19 9.71
CA PHE A 42 -7.09 -6.39 8.28
C PHE A 42 -6.29 -5.35 7.47
N GLY A 43 -6.34 -4.07 7.89
CA GLY A 43 -5.49 -3.02 7.35
C GLY A 43 -4.00 -3.34 7.46
N GLN A 44 -3.54 -3.84 8.61
CA GLN A 44 -2.14 -4.24 8.83
C GLN A 44 -1.73 -5.41 7.94
N LEU A 45 -2.60 -6.41 7.78
CA LEU A 45 -2.37 -7.52 6.86
C LEU A 45 -2.20 -7.02 5.42
N SER A 46 -3.04 -6.08 4.99
CA SER A 46 -2.90 -5.47 3.65
C SER A 46 -1.60 -4.68 3.50
N ALA A 47 -1.12 -4.00 4.55
CA ALA A 47 0.18 -3.32 4.53
C ALA A 47 1.34 -4.31 4.39
N PHE A 48 1.26 -5.48 5.03
CA PHE A 48 2.24 -6.54 4.87
C PHE A 48 2.27 -7.10 3.44
N LEU A 49 1.10 -7.31 2.83
CA LEU A 49 0.99 -7.70 1.42
C LEU A 49 1.55 -6.62 0.48
N ALA A 50 1.34 -5.34 0.80
CA ALA A 50 1.95 -4.24 0.07
C ALA A 50 3.49 -4.34 0.13
N LEU A 51 4.07 -4.59 1.30
CA LEU A 51 5.52 -4.74 1.44
C LEU A 51 6.07 -5.91 0.59
N ILE A 52 5.38 -7.05 0.56
CA ILE A 52 5.74 -8.16 -0.32
C ILE A 52 5.69 -7.74 -1.79
N SER A 53 4.62 -7.03 -2.19
CA SER A 53 4.47 -6.51 -3.56
C SER A 53 5.60 -5.54 -3.92
N TYR A 54 6.05 -4.71 -2.98
CA TYR A 54 7.20 -3.83 -3.16
C TYR A 54 8.49 -4.61 -3.39
N CYS A 55 8.75 -5.66 -2.60
CA CYS A 55 9.91 -6.54 -2.81
C CYS A 55 9.90 -7.16 -4.22
N VAL A 56 8.76 -7.68 -4.66
CA VAL A 56 8.59 -8.26 -6.01
C VAL A 56 8.77 -7.23 -7.12
N SER A 57 8.43 -5.96 -6.87
CA SER A 57 8.63 -4.87 -7.84
C SER A 57 10.09 -4.60 -8.19
N SER A 58 11.05 -5.17 -7.45
CA SER A 58 12.48 -5.09 -7.77
C SER A 58 12.84 -5.92 -9.02
N MET A 59 12.02 -6.91 -9.37
CA MET A 59 12.21 -7.73 -10.58
C MET A 59 11.72 -6.98 -11.82
N GLU A 60 12.54 -6.92 -12.86
CA GLU A 60 12.26 -6.12 -14.06
C GLU A 60 11.02 -6.61 -14.83
N ASN A 61 10.78 -7.92 -14.84
CA ASN A 61 9.67 -8.56 -15.54
C ASN A 61 8.28 -8.31 -14.91
N ALA A 62 8.23 -8.03 -13.60
CA ALA A 62 6.97 -7.91 -12.84
C ALA A 62 6.70 -6.49 -12.32
N LYS A 63 7.60 -5.55 -12.59
CA LYS A 63 7.60 -4.20 -12.00
C LYS A 63 6.27 -3.46 -12.11
N LYS A 64 5.59 -3.54 -13.27
CA LYS A 64 4.33 -2.81 -13.51
C LYS A 64 3.20 -3.35 -12.63
N VAL A 65 2.97 -4.65 -12.71
CA VAL A 65 1.91 -5.35 -11.98
C VAL A 65 2.16 -5.23 -10.48
N ALA A 66 3.41 -5.44 -10.04
CA ALA A 66 3.80 -5.32 -8.64
C ALA A 66 3.65 -3.88 -8.10
N SER A 67 3.98 -2.86 -8.88
CA SER A 67 3.77 -1.46 -8.47
C SER A 67 2.28 -1.08 -8.38
N LEU A 68 1.43 -1.65 -9.24
CA LEU A 68 -0.02 -1.43 -9.20
C LEU A 68 -0.65 -2.16 -8.01
N ALA A 69 -0.28 -3.42 -7.78
CA ALA A 69 -0.70 -4.18 -6.62
C ALA A 69 -0.27 -3.51 -5.31
N PHE A 70 0.95 -2.97 -5.25
CA PHE A 70 1.44 -2.20 -4.10
C PHE A 70 0.53 -1.00 -3.78
N ASN A 71 0.12 -0.23 -4.79
CA ASN A 71 -0.80 0.90 -4.57
C ASN A 71 -2.16 0.46 -4.06
N ILE A 72 -2.73 -0.63 -4.61
CA ILE A 72 -4.04 -1.13 -4.18
C ILE A 72 -3.99 -1.55 -2.71
N PHE A 73 -3.01 -2.37 -2.33
CA PHE A 73 -2.87 -2.83 -0.95
C PHE A 73 -2.54 -1.67 0.01
N SER A 74 -1.68 -0.74 -0.39
CA SER A 74 -1.36 0.47 0.39
C SER A 74 -2.59 1.39 0.56
N ALA A 75 -3.43 1.52 -0.46
CA ALA A 75 -4.67 2.30 -0.38
C ALA A 75 -5.66 1.66 0.62
N ILE A 76 -5.86 0.35 0.55
CA ILE A 76 -6.70 -0.39 1.50
C ILE A 76 -6.17 -0.21 2.93
N ALA A 77 -4.86 -0.37 3.15
CA ALA A 77 -4.24 -0.16 4.45
C ALA A 77 -4.46 1.26 4.99
N THR A 78 -4.32 2.27 4.13
CA THR A 78 -4.51 3.68 4.50
C THR A 78 -5.95 3.97 4.88
N VAL A 79 -6.92 3.52 4.08
CA VAL A 79 -8.36 3.73 4.36
C VAL A 79 -8.77 3.00 5.64
N ALA A 80 -8.35 1.75 5.81
CA ALA A 80 -8.67 0.96 7.00
C ALA A 80 -8.04 1.58 8.27
N SER A 81 -6.77 2.01 8.23
CA SER A 81 -6.09 2.61 9.38
C SER A 81 -6.65 4.00 9.75
N VAL A 82 -6.78 4.91 8.79
CA VAL A 82 -7.35 6.26 9.01
C VAL A 82 -8.81 6.14 9.44
N GLY A 83 -9.60 5.30 8.77
CA GLY A 83 -10.99 5.04 9.12
C GLY A 83 -11.13 4.51 10.55
N SER A 84 -10.25 3.58 10.96
CA SER A 84 -10.27 3.03 12.33
C SER A 84 -9.93 4.08 13.39
N ILE A 85 -8.97 4.97 13.11
CA ILE A 85 -8.57 6.05 14.02
C ILE A 85 -9.68 7.10 14.15
N LEU A 86 -10.28 7.50 13.04
CA LEU A 86 -11.40 8.45 13.02
C LEU A 86 -12.62 7.87 13.74
N ALA A 87 -12.99 6.63 13.44
CA ALA A 87 -14.09 5.96 14.12
C ALA A 87 -13.81 5.81 15.61
N PHE A 88 -12.59 5.45 16.00
CA PHE A 88 -12.20 5.41 17.42
C PHE A 88 -12.32 6.79 18.08
N ALA A 89 -11.87 7.86 17.41
CA ALA A 89 -11.99 9.22 17.92
C ALA A 89 -13.46 9.61 18.15
N VAL A 90 -14.35 9.36 17.17
CA VAL A 90 -15.79 9.65 17.25
C VAL A 90 -16.47 8.80 18.32
N PHE A 91 -16.30 7.48 18.31
CA PHE A 91 -16.96 6.60 19.28
C PHE A 91 -16.47 6.86 20.70
N SER A 92 -15.18 7.15 20.89
CA SER A 92 -14.67 7.53 22.21
C SER A 92 -15.32 8.82 22.71
N HIS A 93 -15.63 9.78 21.83
CA HIS A 93 -16.31 11.02 22.16
C HIS A 93 -17.82 10.83 22.38
N MET A 94 -18.48 9.93 21.66
CA MET A 94 -19.90 9.63 21.87
C MET A 94 -20.16 8.90 23.19
N VAL A 95 -19.26 7.99 23.56
CA VAL A 95 -19.29 7.32 24.88
C VAL A 95 -19.15 8.36 26.00
N GLU A 96 -18.31 9.38 25.78
CA GLU A 96 -18.09 10.48 26.70
C GLU A 96 -19.35 11.34 26.89
N TYR A 97 -20.06 11.67 25.81
CA TYR A 97 -21.34 12.40 25.89
C TYR A 97 -22.36 11.70 26.81
N ARG A 98 -22.42 10.36 26.76
CA ARG A 98 -23.31 9.58 27.64
C ARG A 98 -22.90 9.67 29.11
N PHE A 99 -21.61 9.66 29.43
CA PHE A 99 -21.14 9.73 30.81
C PHE A 99 -21.25 11.14 31.40
N TYR A 100 -20.95 12.20 30.65
CA TYR A 100 -21.07 13.56 31.17
C TYR A 100 -22.52 13.99 31.42
N HIS A 101 -23.48 13.47 30.66
CA HIS A 101 -24.89 13.82 30.82
C HIS A 101 -25.59 13.01 31.94
N VAL A 102 -25.13 11.79 32.23
CA VAL A 102 -25.81 10.86 33.16
C VAL A 102 -25.06 10.68 34.48
N SER A 103 -23.74 10.85 34.52
CA SER A 103 -22.93 10.78 35.74
C SER A 103 -22.40 12.17 36.10
N VAL A 104 -22.65 12.56 37.35
CA VAL A 104 -22.37 13.86 37.95
C VAL A 104 -20.99 14.42 37.52
N SER A 105 -21.06 15.60 36.89
CA SER A 105 -20.02 16.55 36.51
C SER A 105 -18.60 16.31 37.09
N GLY A 106 -17.64 16.07 36.19
CA GLY A 106 -16.29 16.65 36.32
C GLY A 106 -15.23 15.87 37.12
N ILE A 107 -15.50 14.65 37.58
CA ILE A 107 -14.54 13.90 38.43
C ILE A 107 -13.60 12.99 37.61
N TYR A 108 -13.80 12.86 36.29
CA TYR A 108 -13.01 11.96 35.44
C TYR A 108 -12.28 12.71 34.33
N GLU A 109 -10.94 12.79 34.44
CA GLU A 109 -10.09 13.19 33.32
C GLU A 109 -9.84 12.00 32.39
N LYS A 110 -10.19 12.18 31.12
CA LYS A 110 -10.02 11.16 30.08
C LYS A 110 -8.73 11.43 29.31
N HIS A 111 -7.82 10.46 29.35
CA HIS A 111 -6.65 10.45 28.49
C HIS A 111 -6.78 9.37 27.42
N ARG A 112 -6.45 9.72 26.18
CA ARG A 112 -6.23 8.72 25.13
C ARG A 112 -4.90 8.02 25.42
N GLY A 113 -4.89 6.70 25.35
CA GLY A 113 -3.68 5.91 25.55
C GLY A 113 -2.61 6.24 24.50
N TYR A 114 -1.34 6.06 24.85
CA TYR A 114 -0.20 6.32 23.95
C TYR A 114 -0.31 5.59 22.60
N SER A 115 -0.90 4.40 22.58
CA SER A 115 -1.15 3.63 21.37
C SER A 115 -1.99 4.37 20.33
N TYR A 116 -2.90 5.26 20.74
CA TYR A 116 -3.67 6.10 19.81
C TYR A 116 -2.76 7.06 19.03
N TYR A 117 -1.81 7.71 19.70
CA TYR A 117 -0.88 8.64 19.05
C TYR A 117 0.11 7.92 18.15
N ILE A 118 0.57 6.73 18.55
CA ILE A 118 1.41 5.87 17.69
C ILE A 118 0.63 5.44 16.44
N ALA A 119 -0.64 5.03 16.60
CA ALA A 119 -1.49 4.68 15.46
C ALA A 119 -1.73 5.88 14.53
N LEU A 120 -1.96 7.07 15.09
CA LEU A 120 -2.11 8.31 14.33
C LEU A 120 -0.86 8.66 13.53
N ALA A 121 0.33 8.57 14.15
CA ALA A 121 1.60 8.75 13.45
C ALA A 121 1.76 7.70 12.33
N GLY A 122 1.45 6.42 12.61
CA GLY A 122 1.46 5.35 11.62
C GLY A 122 0.55 5.62 10.43
N ALA A 123 -0.65 6.15 10.65
CA ALA A 123 -1.57 6.50 9.58
C ALA A 123 -1.08 7.67 8.72
N LEU A 124 -0.38 8.65 9.30
CA LEU A 124 0.29 9.71 8.52
C LEU A 124 1.41 9.14 7.64
N PHE A 125 2.16 8.15 8.14
CA PHE A 125 3.15 7.44 7.33
C PHE A 125 2.51 6.63 6.20
N TYR A 126 1.39 5.96 6.43
CA TYR A 126 0.66 5.29 5.35
C TYR A 126 0.17 6.27 4.29
N LEU A 127 -0.40 7.40 4.70
CA LEU A 127 -0.89 8.43 3.78
C LEU A 127 0.25 9.01 2.92
N SER A 128 1.36 9.40 3.55
CA SER A 128 2.52 9.93 2.83
C SER A 128 3.17 8.89 1.93
N GLY A 129 3.28 7.64 2.39
CA GLY A 129 3.74 6.51 1.59
C GLY A 129 2.87 6.25 0.36
N LEU A 130 1.55 6.34 0.51
CA LEU A 130 0.60 6.19 -0.60
C LEU A 130 0.77 7.30 -1.65
N ILE A 131 0.92 8.56 -1.23
CA ILE A 131 1.15 9.69 -2.14
C ILE A 131 2.43 9.48 -2.96
N ILE A 132 3.52 9.10 -2.30
CA ILE A 132 4.81 8.83 -2.96
C ILE A 132 4.70 7.63 -3.89
N SER A 133 4.00 6.57 -3.46
CA SER A 133 3.74 5.37 -4.25
C SER A 133 2.99 5.67 -5.55
N VAL A 134 1.93 6.47 -5.47
CA VAL A 134 1.16 6.88 -6.65
C VAL A 134 2.04 7.68 -7.61
N ALA A 135 2.85 8.61 -7.10
CA ALA A 135 3.78 9.37 -7.92
C ALA A 135 4.82 8.47 -8.61
N TYR A 136 5.34 7.46 -7.91
CA TYR A 136 6.26 6.47 -8.47
C TYR A 136 5.61 5.66 -9.60
N THR A 137 4.40 5.15 -9.37
CA THR A 137 3.68 4.35 -10.37
C THR A 137 3.33 5.17 -11.60
N ILE A 138 2.94 6.45 -11.45
CA ILE A 138 2.76 7.36 -12.59
C ILE A 138 4.06 7.49 -13.42
N LYS A 139 5.22 7.61 -12.77
CA LYS A 139 6.52 7.65 -13.47
C LYS A 139 6.79 6.35 -14.25
N VAL A 140 6.53 5.20 -13.64
CA VAL A 140 6.69 3.89 -14.30
C VAL A 140 5.78 3.77 -15.52
N LEU A 141 4.49 4.09 -15.39
CA LEU A 141 3.54 4.05 -16.52
C LEU A 141 3.85 5.07 -17.63
N ARG A 142 4.45 6.23 -17.28
CA ARG A 142 4.86 7.22 -18.29
C ARG A 142 6.09 6.77 -19.08
N LYS A 143 7.07 6.14 -18.42
CA LYS A 143 8.28 5.61 -19.10
C LYS A 143 7.90 4.62 -20.21
N ASP A 144 6.92 3.76 -19.97
CA ASP A 144 6.43 2.82 -20.98
C ASP A 144 5.73 3.49 -22.15
N ARG A 145 4.99 4.59 -21.92
CA ARG A 145 4.37 5.33 -23.03
C ARG A 145 5.40 5.95 -23.97
N TRP A 146 6.55 6.36 -23.44
CA TRP A 146 7.64 6.91 -24.27
C TRP A 146 8.50 5.80 -24.89
N ALA A 147 8.67 4.65 -24.23
CA ALA A 147 9.37 3.49 -24.79
C ALA A 147 8.53 2.72 -25.83
N GLY A 148 7.21 2.61 -25.61
CA GLY A 148 6.26 1.91 -26.48
C GLY A 148 6.06 2.58 -27.82
N GLY A 149 6.11 3.92 -27.88
CA GLY A 149 6.12 4.65 -29.16
C GLY A 149 7.36 4.37 -30.02
N SER A 150 8.47 3.94 -29.40
CA SER A 150 9.72 3.54 -30.08
C SER A 150 9.73 2.05 -30.42
N GLN A 151 9.23 1.17 -29.55
CA GLN A 151 9.17 -0.27 -29.82
C GLN A 151 8.08 -0.65 -30.83
N GLU A 152 6.91 0.01 -30.84
CA GLU A 152 5.90 -0.23 -31.88
C GLU A 152 6.37 0.29 -33.24
N THR A 153 7.14 1.37 -33.32
CA THR A 153 7.77 1.79 -34.59
C THR A 153 8.89 0.84 -35.03
N ILE A 154 9.71 0.33 -34.10
CA ILE A 154 10.77 -0.66 -34.43
C ILE A 154 10.16 -2.00 -34.88
N ASN A 155 9.08 -2.46 -34.26
CA ASN A 155 8.39 -3.69 -34.66
C ASN A 155 7.54 -3.48 -35.92
N ALA A 156 6.91 -2.32 -36.12
CA ALA A 156 6.24 -1.97 -37.37
C ALA A 156 7.22 -1.89 -38.56
N TYR A 157 8.46 -1.43 -38.33
CA TYR A 157 9.54 -1.52 -39.33
C TYR A 157 10.00 -2.97 -39.59
N ARG A 158 9.82 -3.88 -38.63
CA ARG A 158 10.19 -5.29 -38.75
C ARG A 158 9.11 -6.15 -39.41
N GLU A 159 7.85 -5.70 -39.39
CA GLU A 159 6.70 -6.43 -39.93
C GLU A 159 6.15 -5.91 -41.27
N THR A 160 6.79 -4.92 -41.92
CA THR A 160 6.52 -4.66 -43.34
C THR A 160 7.44 -5.49 -44.23
N PRO A 161 6.96 -6.60 -44.86
CA PRO A 161 7.63 -7.17 -46.01
C PRO A 161 7.27 -6.30 -47.22
N GLN A 162 7.94 -5.16 -47.39
CA GLN A 162 7.92 -4.49 -48.69
C GLN A 162 8.80 -5.29 -49.65
N GLN A 163 8.12 -6.21 -50.34
CA GLN A 163 8.44 -6.66 -51.68
C GLN A 163 8.74 -5.45 -52.58
N PHE A 164 10.02 -5.11 -52.73
CA PHE A 164 10.54 -4.59 -53.99
C PHE A 164 11.90 -5.21 -54.21
N GLY A 165 12.01 -5.97 -55.30
CA GLY A 165 13.05 -6.94 -55.55
C GLY A 165 14.47 -6.36 -55.46
N VAL A 166 15.20 -6.80 -54.45
CA VAL A 166 16.65 -6.80 -54.43
C VAL A 166 17.05 -8.22 -54.04
N PRO A 167 17.89 -8.92 -54.82
CA PRO A 167 18.31 -10.27 -54.45
C PRO A 167 18.96 -10.24 -53.06
N GLN A 168 18.47 -11.11 -52.17
CA GLN A 168 19.07 -11.33 -50.85
C GLN A 168 20.47 -11.90 -51.07
N PHE A 169 21.46 -11.04 -50.96
CA PHE A 169 22.85 -11.44 -50.92
C PHE A 169 23.13 -12.22 -49.64
N SER A 170 23.85 -13.35 -49.78
CA SER A 170 24.31 -14.17 -48.67
C SER A 170 25.19 -13.34 -47.73
N SER A 171 25.29 -13.72 -46.45
CA SER A 171 26.21 -13.07 -45.49
C SER A 171 27.66 -13.06 -45.99
N GLU A 172 28.01 -13.97 -46.89
CA GLU A 172 29.33 -14.03 -47.55
C GLU A 172 29.50 -12.92 -48.61
N ASP A 173 28.44 -12.56 -49.33
CA ASP A 173 28.46 -11.52 -50.36
C ASP A 173 28.56 -10.10 -49.76
N GLN A 174 27.97 -9.87 -48.59
CA GLN A 174 28.15 -8.62 -47.83
C GLN A 174 29.60 -8.45 -47.35
N PHE A 175 30.32 -9.56 -47.12
CA PHE A 175 31.72 -9.52 -46.75
C PHE A 175 32.61 -9.17 -47.95
N ALA A 176 32.27 -9.66 -49.15
CA ALA A 176 32.96 -9.33 -50.39
C ALA A 176 32.79 -7.87 -50.83
N MET A 177 31.63 -7.25 -50.56
CA MET A 177 31.36 -5.85 -50.92
C MET A 177 32.05 -4.80 -50.03
N ARG A 178 32.60 -5.19 -48.87
CA ARG A 178 33.40 -4.29 -48.03
C ARG A 178 34.80 -4.00 -48.58
N ALA A 179 35.21 -4.70 -49.64
CA ALA A 179 36.57 -4.61 -50.19
C ALA A 179 36.71 -3.64 -51.37
N LEU A 180 35.64 -2.96 -51.80
CA LEU A 180 35.74 -2.01 -52.91
C LEU A 180 36.09 -0.60 -52.38
N PRO A 181 37.25 -0.04 -52.74
CA PRO A 181 37.61 1.32 -52.35
C PRO A 181 36.72 2.35 -53.05
N ASP A 182 36.43 3.44 -52.35
CA ASP A 182 35.62 4.55 -52.87
C ASP A 182 36.22 5.14 -54.15
N ILE A 183 35.34 5.39 -55.13
CA ILE A 183 35.71 5.87 -56.46
C ILE A 183 36.19 7.33 -56.35
N PRO A 184 37.36 7.69 -56.89
CA PRO A 184 37.92 9.02 -56.73
C PRO A 184 37.06 10.11 -57.41
N TYR A 185 37.05 11.27 -56.77
CA TYR A 185 36.24 12.48 -57.04
C TYR A 185 36.27 13.05 -58.47
N LYS A 186 37.04 12.48 -59.39
CA LYS A 186 37.21 12.98 -60.75
C LYS A 186 36.02 12.69 -61.68
N TYR A 187 35.05 11.90 -61.22
CA TYR A 187 33.86 11.48 -61.97
C TYR A 187 32.54 11.80 -61.26
N ARG A 188 32.54 12.73 -60.29
CA ARG A 188 31.31 13.26 -59.69
C ARG A 188 30.88 14.55 -60.37
#